data_AF-A0A975JAH3-F1
#
_entry.id   AF-A0A975JAH3-F1
#
_cell.length_a   1.000
_cell.length_b   1.000
_cell.length_c   1.000
_cell.angle_alpha   90.00
_cell.angle_beta   90.00
_cell.angle_gamma   90.00
#
_symmetry.space_group_name_H-M   'P 1'
#
loop_
_entity.id
_entity.type
_entity.pdbx_description
1 polymer ?
#
loop_
_entity_poly.entity_id
_entity_poly.type
_entity_poly.pdbx_seq_one_letter_code
_entity_poly.pdbx_strand_id
1 'polypeptide(L)'
;MNNILLTCGFCGYESTADEFDLDKFGQGFWCNDCDGYTYYSDIDNVKHKFLLILEDKSTENSIYFKAPIPLNKRLSPLRYPGGKSKLIEYLYSKLQKTNIDTFGEAFCGGSSVGLSLLEAGVIKNLILNDLDYGVFSLFSIIKENPDMLIDKIKNYEPTHKDFFKSREIITNNYSNCDLFEAAWALLVVNRLAYSGIYKANPLGGRNGSKKDLLSRWSPNTICKRIEKINLMKDRITVLNMDACELIEEMYWNPFTTIFIDPPYYVKGKDLYYCYFNEEQHVKLNTLLDSLYKGCPGADILLTYDNAKFIEDLYLYPEIEKINRVYTI
;
A
#
# COMPACT_ATOMS: atom_id res chain seq x y z
N MET A 1 20.05 47.04 -1.54
CA MET A 1 19.91 45.58 -1.48
C MET A 1 18.64 45.27 -2.27
N ASN A 2 18.70 44.41 -3.28
CA ASN A 2 17.49 44.08 -4.03
C ASN A 2 16.49 43.45 -3.05
N ASN A 3 15.32 44.06 -2.90
CA ASN A 3 14.19 43.44 -2.21
C ASN A 3 13.76 42.25 -3.06
N ILE A 4 14.36 41.08 -2.80
CA ILE A 4 13.91 39.83 -3.37
C ILE A 4 12.53 39.59 -2.74
N LEU A 5 11.50 39.66 -3.57
CA LEU A 5 10.16 39.23 -3.20
C LEU A 5 10.13 37.70 -3.25
N LEU A 6 9.60 37.11 -2.19
CA LEU A 6 9.33 35.69 -2.07
C LEU A 6 7.82 35.49 -2.13
N THR A 7 7.40 34.44 -2.84
CA THR A 7 6.00 34.04 -2.95
C THR A 7 5.81 32.66 -2.33
N CYS A 8 4.88 32.53 -1.39
CA CYS A 8 4.51 31.24 -0.84
C CYS A 8 3.87 30.36 -1.92
N GLY A 9 4.38 29.15 -2.10
CA GLY A 9 3.85 28.17 -3.07
C GLY A 9 2.46 27.61 -2.73
N PHE A 10 1.92 27.89 -1.54
CA PHE A 10 0.63 27.37 -1.07
C PHE A 10 -0.48 28.40 -1.05
N CYS A 11 -0.30 29.51 -0.32
CA CYS A 11 -1.33 30.56 -0.22
C CYS A 11 -1.13 31.72 -1.20
N GLY A 12 0.03 31.78 -1.88
CA GLY A 12 0.36 32.88 -2.80
C GLY A 12 0.73 34.19 -2.10
N TYR A 13 0.87 34.22 -0.78
CA TYR A 13 1.35 35.40 -0.06
C TYR A 13 2.72 35.80 -0.59
N GLU A 14 2.86 37.07 -0.97
CA GLU A 14 4.06 37.63 -1.56
C GLU A 14 4.57 38.78 -0.69
N SER A 15 5.82 38.69 -0.23
CA SER A 15 6.44 39.73 0.58
C SER A 15 7.97 39.67 0.49
N THR A 16 8.66 40.56 1.20
CA THR A 16 10.12 40.51 1.37
C THR A 16 10.53 39.39 2.32
N ALA A 17 11.78 38.91 2.19
CA ALA A 17 12.26 37.73 2.92
C ALA A 17 12.23 37.83 4.46
N ASP A 18 12.16 39.04 5.01
CA ASP A 18 12.02 39.31 6.45
C ASP A 18 10.62 38.99 7.01
N GLU A 19 9.61 38.85 6.15
CA GLU A 19 8.25 38.45 6.50
C GLU A 19 8.04 36.92 6.41
N PHE A 20 9.12 36.15 6.24
CA PHE A 20 9.12 34.69 6.16
C PHE A 20 10.13 34.09 7.13
N ASP A 21 9.83 32.89 7.63
CA ASP A 21 10.74 32.12 8.45
C ASP A 21 11.73 31.36 7.54
N LEU A 22 12.96 31.85 7.41
CA LEU A 22 13.94 31.29 6.49
C LEU A 22 14.52 29.97 7.01
N ASP A 23 14.68 29.00 6.11
CA ASP A 23 15.35 27.75 6.41
C ASP A 23 16.81 27.97 6.81
N LYS A 24 17.20 27.40 7.95
CA LYS A 24 18.58 27.39 8.45
C LYS A 24 19.57 26.74 7.49
N PHE A 25 19.10 25.85 6.61
CA PHE A 25 19.92 25.22 5.56
C PHE A 25 19.90 25.99 4.24
N GLY A 26 19.15 27.09 4.15
CA GLY A 26 19.09 27.96 2.97
C GLY A 26 18.40 27.34 1.76
N GLN A 27 17.55 26.33 1.95
CA GLN A 27 16.88 25.64 0.83
C GLN A 27 15.52 26.26 0.50
N GLY A 28 14.91 26.95 1.46
CA GLY A 28 13.57 27.52 1.33
C GLY A 28 13.18 28.39 2.52
N PHE A 29 11.87 28.52 2.72
CA PHE A 29 11.28 29.35 3.76
C PHE A 29 9.86 28.86 4.12
N TRP A 30 9.42 29.13 5.35
CA TRP A 30 8.05 28.93 5.82
C TRP A 30 7.25 30.23 5.72
N CYS A 31 5.99 30.09 5.32
CA CYS A 31 5.04 31.20 5.25
C CYS A 31 4.33 31.43 6.58
N ASN A 32 4.43 32.64 7.12
CA ASN A 32 3.80 33.01 8.40
C ASN A 32 2.25 33.00 8.36
N ASP A 33 1.64 33.02 7.17
CA ASP A 33 0.18 33.00 7.01
C ASP A 33 -0.41 31.59 6.99
N CYS A 34 0.31 30.60 6.46
CA CYS A 34 -0.21 29.25 6.22
C CYS A 34 0.70 28.10 6.66
N ASP A 35 1.85 28.43 7.27
CA ASP A 35 2.89 27.50 7.73
C ASP A 35 3.48 26.60 6.63
N GLY A 36 3.22 26.92 5.36
CA GLY A 36 3.67 26.14 4.21
C GLY A 36 5.14 26.41 3.85
N TYR A 37 5.92 25.35 3.67
CA TYR A 37 7.33 25.41 3.28
C TYR A 37 7.53 25.48 1.76
N THR A 38 8.16 26.55 1.26
CA THR A 38 8.46 26.73 -0.17
C THR A 38 9.97 26.69 -0.39
N TYR A 39 10.43 25.81 -1.30
CA TYR A 39 11.82 25.83 -1.74
C TYR A 39 12.08 27.06 -2.62
N TYR A 40 13.31 27.59 -2.57
CA TYR A 40 13.74 28.60 -3.56
C TYR A 40 13.87 28.01 -4.97
N SER A 41 14.10 26.69 -5.05
CA SER A 41 14.29 25.94 -6.29
C SER A 41 12.95 25.38 -6.77
N ASP A 42 12.50 25.81 -7.95
CA ASP A 42 11.30 25.25 -8.60
C ASP A 42 11.42 23.73 -8.83
N ILE A 43 12.64 23.26 -9.10
CA ILE A 43 12.91 21.83 -9.29
C ILE A 43 12.62 21.06 -8.01
N ASP A 44 12.99 21.60 -6.85
CA ASP A 44 12.80 20.91 -5.58
C ASP A 44 11.35 21.04 -5.08
N ASN A 45 10.67 22.15 -5.38
CA ASN A 45 9.21 22.26 -5.20
C ASN A 45 8.44 21.19 -6.01
N VAL A 46 8.87 20.91 -7.25
CA VAL A 46 8.26 19.86 -8.08
C VAL A 46 8.60 18.47 -7.54
N LYS A 47 9.85 18.20 -7.16
CA LYS A 47 10.24 16.90 -6.59
C LYS A 47 9.58 16.58 -5.25
N HIS A 48 9.27 17.60 -4.46
CA HIS A 48 8.61 17.44 -3.16
C HIS A 48 7.12 17.10 -3.29
N LYS A 49 6.48 17.39 -4.43
CA LYS A 49 5.08 17.01 -4.65
C LYS A 49 4.91 15.51 -4.54
N PHE A 50 3.97 15.09 -3.71
CA PHE A 50 3.55 13.71 -3.68
C PHE A 50 2.70 13.36 -4.90
N LEU A 51 2.70 12.08 -5.27
CA LEU A 51 2.02 11.58 -6.46
C LEU A 51 0.72 10.87 -6.08
N LEU A 52 -0.39 11.27 -6.71
CA LEU A 52 -1.67 10.58 -6.67
C LEU A 52 -1.93 9.90 -8.02
N ILE A 53 -2.00 8.57 -7.99
CA ILE A 53 -2.32 7.74 -9.14
C ILE A 53 -3.80 7.32 -9.07
N LEU A 54 -4.61 7.79 -10.00
CA LEU A 54 -6.02 7.44 -10.12
C LEU A 54 -6.21 6.31 -11.15
N GLU A 55 -6.81 5.21 -10.72
CA GLU A 55 -7.01 4.01 -11.52
C GLU A 55 -8.38 4.02 -12.23
N ASP A 56 -8.35 4.15 -13.55
CA ASP A 56 -9.51 4.01 -14.41
C ASP A 56 -9.79 2.55 -14.81
N LYS A 57 -11.08 2.21 -14.80
CA LYS A 57 -11.57 0.98 -15.41
C LYS A 57 -11.76 1.22 -16.91
N SER A 58 -10.79 0.81 -17.71
CA SER A 58 -10.95 0.81 -19.16
C SER A 58 -10.43 -0.47 -19.80
N THR A 59 -10.91 -0.72 -21.02
CA THR A 59 -10.50 -1.84 -21.89
C THR A 59 -9.36 -1.47 -22.84
N GLU A 60 -8.90 -0.21 -22.83
CA GLU A 60 -7.91 0.31 -23.77
C GLU A 60 -6.57 0.63 -23.09
N ASN A 61 -5.48 0.30 -23.79
CA ASN A 61 -4.07 0.53 -23.48
C ASN A 61 -3.70 0.63 -22.00
N SER A 62 -3.27 -0.51 -21.44
CA SER A 62 -2.54 -0.54 -20.18
C SER A 62 -1.23 0.23 -20.30
N ILE A 63 -0.87 0.99 -19.28
CA ILE A 63 0.47 1.57 -19.17
C ILE A 63 1.51 0.47 -19.30
N TYR A 64 2.37 0.58 -20.30
CA TYR A 64 3.48 -0.33 -20.50
C TYR A 64 4.78 0.41 -20.20
N PHE A 65 5.25 0.26 -18.96
CA PHE A 65 6.62 0.54 -18.59
C PHE A 65 7.30 -0.79 -18.29
N LYS A 66 8.49 -1.02 -18.86
CA LYS A 66 9.30 -2.19 -18.56
C LYS A 66 10.49 -1.77 -17.72
N ALA A 67 10.64 -2.35 -16.53
CA ALA A 67 11.77 -2.04 -15.68
C ALA A 67 13.09 -2.57 -16.30
N PRO A 68 14.22 -1.88 -16.12
CA PRO A 68 15.53 -2.34 -16.60
C PRO A 68 16.07 -3.51 -15.77
N ILE A 69 15.40 -3.86 -14.66
CA ILE A 69 15.73 -4.96 -13.75
C ILE A 69 14.54 -5.94 -13.65
N PRO A 70 14.79 -7.22 -13.36
CA PRO A 70 13.71 -8.17 -13.14
C PRO A 70 12.94 -7.84 -11.85
N LEU A 71 11.60 -7.75 -11.97
CA LEU A 71 10.69 -7.54 -10.84
C LEU A 71 9.70 -8.71 -10.74
N ASN A 72 9.70 -9.43 -9.62
CA ASN A 72 8.84 -10.59 -9.41
C ASN A 72 7.41 -10.19 -9.00
N LYS A 73 6.51 -10.25 -9.98
CA LYS A 73 5.12 -9.83 -9.82
C LYS A 73 4.24 -10.82 -9.03
N ARG A 74 4.78 -11.95 -8.56
CA ARG A 74 3.98 -13.06 -7.99
C ARG A 74 4.53 -13.61 -6.68
N LEU A 75 5.22 -12.77 -5.90
CA LEU A 75 5.80 -13.18 -4.63
C LEU A 75 4.77 -13.30 -3.50
N SER A 76 3.72 -12.47 -3.48
CA SER A 76 2.65 -12.55 -2.48
C SER A 76 1.97 -13.93 -2.42
N PRO A 77 1.74 -14.53 -1.22
CA PRO A 77 0.95 -15.74 -1.09
C PRO A 77 -0.56 -15.50 -1.35
N LEU A 78 -1.00 -14.25 -1.22
CA LEU A 78 -2.39 -13.83 -1.35
C LEU A 78 -2.77 -13.47 -2.79
N ARG A 79 -4.06 -13.61 -3.08
CA ARG A 79 -4.75 -12.95 -4.19
C ARG A 79 -5.60 -11.83 -3.61
N TYR A 80 -5.00 -10.65 -3.47
CA TYR A 80 -5.66 -9.55 -2.78
C TYR A 80 -6.42 -8.65 -3.75
N PRO A 81 -7.68 -8.26 -3.44
CA PRO A 81 -8.39 -7.22 -4.19
C PRO A 81 -7.57 -5.94 -4.28
N GLY A 82 -7.56 -5.29 -5.43
CA GLY A 82 -6.72 -4.10 -5.66
C GLY A 82 -5.22 -4.38 -5.88
N GLY A 83 -4.74 -5.61 -5.65
CA GLY A 83 -3.31 -5.96 -5.66
C GLY A 83 -2.52 -5.48 -6.89
N LYS A 84 -1.53 -4.62 -6.67
CA LYS A 84 -0.83 -3.81 -7.67
C LYS A 84 0.25 -4.55 -8.47
N SER A 85 0.23 -5.89 -8.49
CA SER A 85 1.20 -6.73 -9.21
C SER A 85 1.44 -6.36 -10.68
N LYS A 86 0.39 -5.92 -11.40
CA LYS A 86 0.50 -5.46 -12.80
C LYS A 86 1.13 -4.07 -12.93
N LEU A 87 1.06 -3.27 -11.87
CA LEU A 87 1.55 -1.88 -11.82
C LEU A 87 2.96 -1.76 -11.23
N ILE A 88 3.56 -2.86 -10.75
CA ILE A 88 4.90 -2.85 -10.14
C ILE A 88 5.94 -2.13 -10.99
N GLU A 89 5.99 -2.37 -12.30
CA GLU A 89 6.98 -1.72 -13.17
C GLU A 89 6.70 -0.22 -13.32
N TYR A 90 5.43 0.17 -13.41
CA TYR A 90 5.04 1.58 -13.44
C TYR A 90 5.35 2.28 -12.11
N LEU A 91 4.98 1.69 -10.97
CA LEU A 91 5.31 2.24 -9.65
C LEU A 91 6.83 2.35 -9.46
N TYR A 92 7.59 1.37 -9.94
CA TYR A 92 9.05 1.43 -9.95
C TYR A 92 9.61 2.62 -10.76
N SER A 93 8.93 3.07 -11.81
CA SER A 93 9.36 4.24 -12.59
C SER A 93 9.12 5.57 -11.85
N LYS A 94 8.24 5.57 -10.85
CA LYS A 94 7.89 6.74 -10.04
C LYS A 94 8.72 6.92 -8.78
N LEU A 95 9.45 5.89 -8.36
CA LEU A 95 10.30 5.96 -7.16
C LEU A 95 11.46 6.96 -7.34
N GLN A 96 11.76 7.72 -6.28
CA GLN A 96 12.97 8.54 -6.18
C GLN A 96 14.22 7.68 -5.87
N LYS A 97 14.68 6.94 -6.89
CA LYS A 97 15.67 5.84 -6.74
C LYS A 97 16.99 6.20 -6.08
N THR A 98 17.43 7.46 -6.15
CA THR A 98 18.72 7.87 -5.56
C THR A 98 18.69 7.99 -4.04
N ASN A 99 17.49 8.06 -3.44
CA ASN A 99 17.31 8.37 -2.03
C ASN A 99 16.46 7.33 -1.28
N ILE A 100 16.11 6.19 -1.87
CA ILE A 100 15.22 5.21 -1.23
C ILE A 100 15.99 4.09 -0.53
N ASP A 101 15.84 4.01 0.80
CA ASP A 101 16.31 2.88 1.62
C ASP A 101 15.14 2.03 2.11
N THR A 102 14.04 2.67 2.51
CA THR A 102 12.87 2.01 3.11
C THR A 102 11.64 2.22 2.25
N PHE A 103 10.84 1.17 2.07
CA PHE A 103 9.51 1.27 1.48
C PHE A 103 8.47 0.89 2.53
N GLY A 104 7.57 1.82 2.85
CA GLY A 104 6.51 1.58 3.82
C GLY A 104 5.17 1.42 3.15
N GLU A 105 4.53 0.26 3.29
CA GLU A 105 3.15 0.05 2.83
C GLU A 105 2.20 0.21 4.02
N ALA A 106 1.55 1.38 4.11
CA ALA A 106 0.60 1.69 5.19
C ALA A 106 -0.65 0.80 5.14
N PHE A 107 -1.00 0.32 3.94
CA PHE A 107 -2.10 -0.60 3.63
C PHE A 107 -1.56 -1.75 2.76
N CYS A 108 -0.80 -2.66 3.35
CA CYS A 108 -0.01 -3.62 2.58
C CYS A 108 -0.88 -4.66 1.86
N GLY A 109 -1.98 -5.12 2.44
CA GLY A 109 -2.84 -6.16 1.88
C GLY A 109 -2.06 -7.40 1.43
N GLY A 110 -1.84 -7.54 0.12
CA GLY A 110 -1.02 -8.63 -0.43
C GLY A 110 0.49 -8.33 -0.51
N SER A 111 0.92 -7.08 -0.35
CA SER A 111 2.30 -6.59 -0.49
C SER A 111 2.99 -7.01 -1.79
N SER A 112 2.28 -6.96 -2.93
CA SER A 112 2.91 -7.35 -4.20
C SER A 112 4.03 -6.40 -4.62
N VAL A 113 3.92 -5.11 -4.27
CA VAL A 113 4.89 -4.07 -4.69
C VAL A 113 6.10 -4.12 -3.79
N GLY A 114 5.92 -3.92 -2.48
CA GLY A 114 7.00 -3.96 -1.49
C GLY A 114 7.87 -5.22 -1.58
N LEU A 115 7.25 -6.41 -1.63
CA LEU A 115 7.99 -7.67 -1.75
C LEU A 115 8.80 -7.75 -3.05
N SER A 116 8.27 -7.26 -4.18
CA SER A 116 8.98 -7.29 -5.45
C SER A 116 10.17 -6.33 -5.46
N LEU A 117 10.04 -5.15 -4.84
CA LEU A 117 11.12 -4.17 -4.74
C LEU A 117 12.23 -4.69 -3.81
N LEU A 118 11.85 -5.32 -2.69
CA LEU A 118 12.78 -5.88 -1.72
C LEU A 118 13.58 -7.05 -2.28
N GLU A 119 12.92 -7.95 -3.02
CA GLU A 119 13.57 -9.10 -3.67
C GLU A 119 14.56 -8.65 -4.76
N ALA A 120 14.19 -7.62 -5.53
CA ALA A 120 15.04 -7.07 -6.58
C ALA A 120 16.19 -6.20 -6.06
N GLY A 121 16.27 -5.95 -4.74
CA GLY A 121 17.30 -5.13 -4.13
C GLY A 121 17.15 -3.63 -4.43
N VAL A 122 15.95 -3.18 -4.83
CA VAL A 122 15.64 -1.76 -5.05
C VAL A 122 15.60 -1.01 -3.72
N ILE A 123 15.14 -1.70 -2.67
CA ILE A 123 15.01 -1.17 -1.31
C ILE A 123 15.75 -2.08 -0.34
N LYS A 124 16.22 -1.49 0.76
CA LYS A 124 16.91 -2.22 1.83
C LYS A 124 15.92 -2.78 2.84
N ASN A 125 14.93 -1.98 3.22
CA ASN A 125 13.94 -2.36 4.24
C ASN A 125 12.51 -2.20 3.71
N LEU A 126 11.63 -3.09 4.17
CA LEU A 126 10.21 -3.09 3.85
C LEU A 126 9.39 -3.05 5.14
N ILE A 127 8.51 -2.07 5.28
CA ILE A 127 7.53 -2.00 6.38
C ILE A 127 6.18 -2.42 5.81
N LEU A 128 5.58 -3.45 6.40
CA LEU A 128 4.27 -3.98 6.07
C LEU A 128 3.30 -3.63 7.19
N ASN A 129 2.32 -2.79 6.92
CA ASN A 129 1.25 -2.49 7.85
C ASN A 129 -0.10 -2.82 7.24
N ASP A 130 -0.98 -3.44 8.03
CA ASP A 130 -2.39 -3.53 7.67
C ASP A 130 -3.22 -3.56 8.95
N LEU A 131 -4.40 -2.96 8.90
CA LEU A 131 -5.34 -3.00 10.02
C LEU A 131 -6.05 -4.36 10.11
N ASP A 132 -6.18 -5.10 9.00
CA ASP A 132 -6.72 -6.45 9.01
C ASP A 132 -5.78 -7.39 9.78
N TYR A 133 -6.24 -7.82 10.96
CA TYR A 133 -5.47 -8.68 11.84
C TYR A 133 -5.06 -10.00 11.18
N GLY A 134 -5.82 -10.53 10.22
CA GLY A 134 -5.44 -11.70 9.46
C GLY A 134 -4.24 -11.45 8.55
N VAL A 135 -4.17 -10.26 7.92
CA VAL A 135 -3.05 -9.88 7.03
C VAL A 135 -1.79 -9.71 7.86
N PHE A 136 -1.89 -8.95 8.95
CA PHE A 136 -0.82 -8.82 9.95
C PHE A 136 -0.34 -10.18 10.45
N SER A 137 -1.28 -11.04 10.87
CA SER A 137 -0.98 -12.37 11.41
C SER A 137 -0.26 -13.24 10.39
N LEU A 138 -0.71 -13.24 9.13
CA LEU A 138 -0.09 -14.02 8.08
C LEU A 138 1.36 -13.59 7.83
N PHE A 139 1.63 -12.31 7.66
CA PHE A 139 2.99 -11.84 7.43
C PHE A 139 3.88 -12.02 8.67
N SER A 140 3.33 -11.90 9.88
CA SER A 140 4.05 -12.16 11.12
C SER A 140 4.47 -13.63 11.23
N ILE A 141 3.57 -14.58 10.93
CA ILE A 141 3.89 -16.01 10.89
C ILE A 141 4.93 -16.31 9.81
N ILE A 142 4.78 -15.73 8.61
CA ILE A 142 5.75 -15.90 7.51
C ILE A 142 7.14 -15.39 7.92
N LYS A 143 7.22 -14.27 8.65
CA LYS A 143 8.49 -13.67 9.10
C LYS A 143 9.15 -14.49 10.22
N GLU A 144 8.40 -14.83 11.26
CA GLU A 144 8.96 -15.38 12.50
C GLU A 144 9.03 -16.90 12.54
N ASN A 145 7.98 -17.60 12.10
CA ASN A 145 7.86 -19.05 12.25
C ASN A 145 7.03 -19.68 11.12
N PRO A 146 7.59 -19.74 9.89
CA PRO A 146 6.85 -20.21 8.72
C PRO A 146 6.65 -21.73 8.70
N ASP A 147 7.46 -22.50 9.45
CA ASP A 147 7.54 -23.96 9.32
C ASP A 147 6.20 -24.64 9.61
N MET A 148 5.52 -24.23 10.68
CA MET A 148 4.21 -24.76 11.04
C MET A 148 3.15 -24.45 9.97
N LEU A 149 3.22 -23.27 9.35
CA LEU A 149 2.30 -22.90 8.27
C LEU A 149 2.60 -23.71 7.00
N ILE A 150 3.89 -23.86 6.65
CA ILE A 150 4.35 -24.64 5.50
C ILE A 150 3.93 -26.11 5.64
N ASP A 151 4.15 -26.71 6.81
CA ASP A 151 3.78 -28.10 7.10
C ASP A 151 2.27 -28.30 6.93
N LYS A 152 1.47 -27.43 7.54
CA LYS A 152 0.01 -27.48 7.40
C LYS A 152 -0.44 -27.35 5.95
N ILE A 153 0.15 -26.46 5.15
CA ILE A 153 -0.18 -26.30 3.72
C ILE A 153 0.17 -27.55 2.91
N LYS A 154 1.30 -28.22 3.23
CA LYS A 154 1.76 -29.43 2.52
C LYS A 154 0.90 -30.66 2.84
N ASN A 155 0.47 -30.77 4.10
CA ASN A 155 -0.16 -31.99 4.61
C ASN A 155 -1.69 -31.93 4.72
N TYR A 156 -2.29 -30.76 4.48
CA TYR A 156 -3.73 -30.56 4.63
C TYR A 156 -4.35 -29.85 3.43
N GLU A 157 -5.39 -30.48 2.86
CA GLU A 157 -6.23 -29.90 1.82
C GLU A 157 -7.52 -29.32 2.43
N PRO A 158 -7.74 -27.99 2.36
CA PRO A 158 -8.94 -27.37 2.90
C PRO A 158 -10.23 -27.82 2.18
N THR A 159 -11.34 -27.85 2.92
CA THR A 159 -12.67 -28.20 2.43
C THR A 159 -13.61 -27.00 2.43
N HIS A 160 -14.82 -27.14 1.88
CA HIS A 160 -15.89 -26.13 2.04
C HIS A 160 -16.20 -25.85 3.51
N LYS A 161 -16.13 -26.86 4.39
CA LYS A 161 -16.34 -26.67 5.83
C LYS A 161 -15.26 -25.75 6.42
N ASP A 162 -14.00 -25.95 6.05
CA ASP A 162 -12.90 -25.11 6.51
C ASP A 162 -13.04 -23.69 5.96
N PHE A 163 -13.46 -23.54 4.70
CA PHE A 163 -13.76 -22.23 4.13
C PHE A 163 -14.79 -21.46 4.96
N PHE A 164 -15.93 -22.09 5.28
CA PHE A 164 -16.98 -21.40 6.03
C PHE A 164 -16.59 -21.14 7.49
N LYS A 165 -15.87 -22.07 8.14
CA LYS A 165 -15.33 -21.87 9.49
C LYS A 165 -14.31 -20.73 9.52
N SER A 166 -13.37 -20.71 8.58
CA SER A 166 -12.39 -19.64 8.45
C SER A 166 -13.06 -18.29 8.12
N ARG A 167 -14.11 -18.30 7.31
CA ARG A 167 -14.87 -17.07 7.03
C ARG A 167 -15.60 -16.55 8.26
N GLU A 168 -16.15 -17.45 9.09
CA GLU A 168 -16.77 -17.09 10.37
C GLU A 168 -15.76 -16.41 11.31
N ILE A 169 -14.53 -16.95 11.40
CA ILE A 169 -13.43 -16.33 12.14
C ILE A 169 -13.17 -14.90 11.66
N ILE A 170 -13.06 -14.68 10.35
CA ILE A 170 -12.86 -13.34 9.78
C ILE A 170 -14.05 -12.43 10.12
N THR A 171 -15.29 -12.89 9.92
CA THR A 171 -16.48 -12.06 10.18
C THR A 171 -16.70 -11.75 11.65
N ASN A 172 -16.17 -12.57 12.55
CA ASN A 172 -16.15 -12.33 13.99
C ASN A 172 -14.90 -11.55 14.42
N ASN A 173 -14.26 -10.82 13.49
CA ASN A 173 -13.10 -9.98 13.75
C ASN A 173 -11.93 -10.73 14.42
N TYR A 174 -11.73 -11.99 14.03
CA TYR A 174 -10.70 -12.86 14.61
C TYR A 174 -10.81 -12.98 16.15
N SER A 175 -12.00 -12.77 16.71
CA SER A 175 -12.21 -12.83 18.16
C SER A 175 -11.82 -14.20 18.71
N ASN A 176 -11.02 -14.21 19.78
CA ASN A 176 -10.54 -15.44 20.44
C ASN A 176 -9.68 -16.35 19.54
N CYS A 177 -9.09 -15.82 18.46
CA CYS A 177 -8.12 -16.55 17.65
C CYS A 177 -6.70 -16.20 18.06
N ASP A 178 -5.82 -17.19 18.03
CA ASP A 178 -4.38 -16.92 18.06
C ASP A 178 -3.87 -16.42 16.70
N LEU A 179 -2.60 -15.97 16.68
CA LEU A 179 -1.94 -15.46 15.48
C LEU A 179 -1.94 -16.48 14.34
N PHE A 180 -1.77 -17.76 14.64
CA PHE A 180 -1.72 -18.80 13.61
C PHE A 180 -3.11 -19.12 13.05
N GLU A 181 -4.13 -19.17 13.91
CA GLU A 181 -5.52 -19.37 13.51
C GLU A 181 -6.00 -18.23 12.61
N ALA A 182 -5.68 -16.98 12.95
CA ALA A 182 -6.00 -15.82 12.11
C ALA A 182 -5.28 -15.88 10.75
N ALA A 183 -3.97 -16.17 10.74
CA ALA A 183 -3.19 -16.34 9.51
C ALA A 183 -3.75 -17.47 8.61
N TRP A 184 -4.09 -18.61 9.22
CA TRP A 184 -4.65 -19.76 8.52
C TRP A 184 -6.04 -19.45 7.96
N ALA A 185 -6.90 -18.81 8.75
CA ALA A 185 -8.25 -18.44 8.33
C ALA A 185 -8.22 -17.50 7.12
N LEU A 186 -7.38 -16.45 7.16
CA LEU A 186 -7.19 -15.55 6.03
C LEU A 186 -6.70 -16.31 4.79
N LEU A 187 -5.64 -17.12 4.91
CA LEU A 187 -5.07 -17.83 3.77
C LEU A 187 -6.09 -18.77 3.12
N VAL A 188 -6.83 -19.54 3.93
CA VAL A 188 -7.87 -20.44 3.44
C VAL A 188 -8.94 -19.65 2.67
N VAL A 189 -9.53 -18.61 3.28
CA VAL A 189 -10.59 -17.84 2.62
C VAL A 189 -10.05 -17.16 1.36
N ASN A 190 -8.88 -16.54 1.41
CA ASN A 190 -8.29 -15.85 0.28
C ASN A 190 -8.00 -16.78 -0.92
N ARG A 191 -7.52 -18.00 -0.66
CA ARG A 191 -7.19 -18.94 -1.75
C ARG A 191 -8.41 -19.67 -2.29
N LEU A 192 -9.44 -19.86 -1.49
CA LEU A 192 -10.64 -20.62 -1.86
C LEU A 192 -11.81 -19.72 -2.31
N ALA A 193 -11.80 -18.42 -2.03
CA ALA A 193 -12.83 -17.48 -2.47
C ALA A 193 -12.63 -17.03 -3.92
N TYR A 194 -13.74 -16.71 -4.59
CA TYR A 194 -13.68 -15.98 -5.84
C TYR A 194 -12.96 -14.63 -5.65
N SER A 195 -11.93 -14.40 -6.47
CA SER A 195 -11.01 -13.25 -6.40
C SER A 195 -10.35 -12.99 -5.04
N GLY A 196 -10.37 -13.98 -4.13
CA GLY A 196 -9.81 -13.84 -2.78
C GLY A 196 -10.56 -12.86 -1.87
N ILE A 197 -11.79 -12.50 -2.23
CA ILE A 197 -12.66 -11.61 -1.45
C ILE A 197 -13.39 -12.43 -0.38
N TYR A 198 -13.28 -12.06 0.89
CA TYR A 198 -13.86 -12.84 2.00
C TYR A 198 -15.40 -12.97 1.93
N LYS A 199 -16.10 -11.96 1.39
CA LYS A 199 -17.55 -11.97 1.18
C LYS A 199 -17.99 -12.89 0.02
N ALA A 200 -17.08 -13.23 -0.88
CA ALA A 200 -17.43 -14.00 -2.07
C ALA A 200 -17.75 -15.46 -1.72
N ASN A 201 -18.40 -16.14 -2.67
CA ASN A 201 -18.58 -17.58 -2.58
C ASN A 201 -17.25 -18.30 -2.82
N PRO A 202 -17.11 -19.53 -2.29
CA PRO A 202 -15.98 -20.38 -2.63
C PRO A 202 -15.96 -20.69 -4.13
N LEU A 203 -14.78 -20.94 -4.68
CA LEU A 203 -14.59 -21.37 -6.06
C LEU A 203 -15.37 -22.67 -6.31
N GLY A 204 -16.06 -22.74 -7.46
CA GLY A 204 -17.03 -23.81 -7.75
C GLY A 204 -18.38 -23.66 -7.07
N GLY A 205 -18.59 -22.63 -6.23
CA GLY A 205 -19.84 -22.39 -5.52
C GLY A 205 -19.94 -23.18 -4.21
N ARG A 206 -21.00 -22.91 -3.44
CA ARG A 206 -21.18 -23.44 -2.06
C ARG A 206 -21.21 -24.96 -1.96
N ASN A 207 -21.67 -25.63 -3.02
CA ASN A 207 -21.77 -27.08 -3.14
C ASN A 207 -20.97 -27.60 -4.36
N GLY A 208 -19.94 -26.84 -4.77
CA GLY A 208 -19.09 -27.18 -5.92
C GLY A 208 -18.20 -28.40 -5.69
N SER A 209 -17.54 -28.85 -6.75
CA SER A 209 -16.58 -29.96 -6.63
C SER A 209 -15.34 -29.55 -5.83
N LYS A 210 -14.67 -30.52 -5.19
CA LYS A 210 -13.38 -30.30 -4.51
C LYS A 210 -12.32 -29.76 -5.49
N LYS A 211 -12.36 -30.21 -6.75
CA LYS A 211 -11.43 -29.75 -7.80
C LYS A 211 -11.59 -28.25 -8.08
N ASP A 212 -12.83 -27.76 -8.15
CA ASP A 212 -13.09 -26.34 -8.42
C ASP A 212 -12.71 -25.47 -7.23
N LEU A 213 -13.03 -25.92 -6.00
CA LEU A 213 -12.65 -25.25 -4.76
C LEU A 213 -11.13 -25.06 -4.66
N LEU A 214 -10.38 -26.12 -4.94
CA LEU A 214 -8.92 -26.16 -4.83
C LEU A 214 -8.19 -25.68 -6.09
N SER A 215 -8.89 -25.18 -7.10
CA SER A 215 -8.30 -24.71 -8.36
C SER A 215 -7.21 -23.63 -8.17
N ARG A 216 -7.23 -22.93 -7.04
CA ARG A 216 -6.23 -21.93 -6.64
C ARG A 216 -5.44 -22.34 -5.40
N TRP A 217 -5.61 -23.54 -4.86
CA TRP A 217 -4.80 -24.08 -3.77
C TRP A 217 -3.65 -24.90 -4.36
N SER A 218 -2.48 -24.29 -4.50
CA SER A 218 -1.26 -24.96 -4.96
C SER A 218 -0.25 -24.98 -3.82
N PRO A 219 -0.21 -26.04 -2.99
CA PRO A 219 0.68 -26.11 -1.82
C PRO A 219 2.13 -25.76 -2.15
N ASN A 220 2.70 -26.41 -3.17
CA ASN A 220 4.08 -26.18 -3.59
C ASN A 220 4.36 -24.72 -3.97
N THR A 221 3.42 -24.05 -4.63
CA THR A 221 3.60 -22.64 -5.01
C THR A 221 3.44 -21.70 -3.83
N ILE A 222 2.49 -21.98 -2.93
CA ILE A 222 2.27 -21.17 -1.73
C ILE A 222 3.47 -21.30 -0.79
N CYS A 223 3.93 -22.53 -0.51
CA CYS A 223 5.12 -22.77 0.33
C CYS A 223 6.37 -22.09 -0.24
N LYS A 224 6.64 -22.23 -1.55
CA LYS A 224 7.79 -21.56 -2.19
C LYS A 224 7.78 -20.04 -2.03
N ARG A 225 6.59 -19.42 -2.06
CA ARG A 225 6.45 -17.97 -1.83
C ARG A 225 6.73 -17.61 -0.39
N ILE A 226 6.17 -18.35 0.56
CA ILE A 226 6.40 -18.17 1.99
C ILE A 226 7.89 -18.31 2.31
N GLU A 227 8.54 -19.37 1.84
CA GLU A 227 9.98 -19.61 2.00
C GLU A 227 10.79 -18.44 1.44
N LYS A 228 10.46 -17.96 0.24
CA LYS A 228 11.14 -16.83 -0.42
C LYS A 228 10.99 -15.51 0.35
N ILE A 229 9.83 -15.25 0.94
CA ILE A 229 9.61 -14.07 1.79
C ILE A 229 10.40 -14.20 3.09
N ASN A 230 10.38 -15.38 3.72
CA ASN A 230 11.11 -15.64 4.97
C ASN A 230 12.63 -15.48 4.81
N LEU A 231 13.20 -15.81 3.64
CA LEU A 231 14.60 -15.54 3.33
C LEU A 231 14.99 -14.06 3.40
N MET A 232 14.02 -13.14 3.38
CA MET A 232 14.24 -11.70 3.48
C MET A 232 13.76 -11.13 4.84
N LYS A 233 13.44 -11.98 5.82
CA LYS A 233 12.78 -11.59 7.08
C LYS A 233 13.49 -10.48 7.86
N ASP A 234 14.82 -10.43 7.83
CA ASP A 234 15.62 -9.45 8.57
C ASP A 234 15.51 -8.04 7.98
N ARG A 235 14.94 -7.93 6.77
CA ARG A 235 14.68 -6.68 6.06
C ARG A 235 13.19 -6.31 6.03
N ILE A 236 12.35 -7.07 6.73
CA ILE A 236 10.89 -6.87 6.76
C ILE A 236 10.47 -6.52 8.18
N THR A 237 9.69 -5.46 8.36
CA THR A 237 8.98 -5.14 9.61
C THR A 237 7.49 -5.32 9.37
N VAL A 238 6.77 -5.96 10.30
CA VAL A 238 5.33 -6.24 10.19
C VAL A 238 4.62 -5.56 11.35
N LEU A 239 3.62 -4.73 11.04
CA LEU A 239 2.89 -3.87 11.98
C LEU A 239 1.37 -4.03 11.80
N ASN A 240 0.63 -3.74 12.86
CA ASN A 240 -0.84 -3.68 12.89
C ASN A 240 -1.27 -2.38 13.57
N MET A 241 -0.87 -1.26 12.98
CA MET A 241 -1.12 0.10 13.46
C MET A 241 -2.20 0.78 12.62
N ASP A 242 -2.81 1.84 13.19
CA ASP A 242 -3.58 2.76 12.37
C ASP A 242 -2.67 3.35 11.29
N ALA A 243 -3.16 3.36 10.05
CA ALA A 243 -2.35 3.74 8.91
C ALA A 243 -1.93 5.23 8.98
N CYS A 244 -2.77 6.11 9.54
CA CYS A 244 -2.44 7.53 9.65
C CYS A 244 -1.32 7.75 10.67
N GLU A 245 -1.37 7.05 11.81
CA GLU A 245 -0.30 7.08 12.82
C GLU A 245 1.04 6.64 12.22
N LEU A 246 1.06 5.51 11.49
CA LEU A 246 2.29 5.02 10.88
C LEU A 246 2.81 5.93 9.76
N ILE A 247 1.91 6.53 8.95
CA ILE A 247 2.31 7.49 7.92
C ILE A 247 3.03 8.68 8.56
N GLU A 248 2.48 9.23 9.64
CA GLU A 248 3.08 10.34 10.37
C GLU A 248 4.47 9.97 10.93
N GLU A 249 4.64 8.78 11.50
CA GLU A 249 5.94 8.30 11.99
C GLU A 249 6.97 8.13 10.86
N MET A 250 6.57 7.52 9.74
CA MET A 250 7.46 7.27 8.61
C MET A 250 7.85 8.54 7.87
N TYR A 251 7.01 9.58 7.90
CA TYR A 251 7.18 10.80 7.11
C TYR A 251 8.50 11.52 7.42
N TRP A 252 8.96 11.45 8.66
CA TRP A 252 10.14 12.18 9.10
C TRP A 252 11.47 11.52 8.68
N ASN A 253 11.43 10.38 8.00
CA ASN A 253 12.61 9.75 7.42
C ASN A 253 12.69 10.03 5.91
N PRO A 254 13.58 10.94 5.44
CA PRO A 254 13.68 11.31 4.04
C PRO A 254 14.18 10.19 3.12
N PHE A 255 14.66 9.06 3.68
CA PHE A 255 15.05 7.88 2.92
C PHE A 255 13.92 6.84 2.78
N THR A 256 12.68 7.24 3.06
CA THR A 256 11.49 6.40 2.96
C THR A 256 10.64 6.82 1.77
N THR A 257 10.14 5.86 1.01
CA THR A 257 8.95 6.05 0.19
C THR A 257 7.76 5.39 0.90
N ILE A 258 6.74 6.18 1.18
CA ILE A 258 5.48 5.73 1.77
C ILE A 258 4.50 5.44 0.64
N PHE A 259 4.14 4.17 0.51
CA PHE A 259 3.12 3.71 -0.41
C PHE A 259 1.78 3.57 0.29
N ILE A 260 0.80 4.31 -0.20
CA ILE A 260 -0.52 4.44 0.38
C ILE A 260 -1.52 3.91 -0.65
N ASP A 261 -2.08 2.73 -0.38
CA ASP A 261 -3.12 2.08 -1.21
C ASP A 261 -4.35 1.77 -0.34
N PRO A 262 -5.07 2.81 0.09
CA PRO A 262 -6.19 2.66 1.00
C PRO A 262 -7.38 1.94 0.31
N PRO A 263 -8.37 1.47 1.08
CA PRO A 263 -9.57 0.88 0.51
C PRO A 263 -10.23 1.83 -0.51
N TYR A 264 -10.55 1.33 -1.71
CA TYR A 264 -11.22 2.12 -2.75
C TYR A 264 -12.50 2.79 -2.27
N TYR A 265 -12.77 4.01 -2.74
CA TYR A 265 -13.96 4.76 -2.33
C TYR A 265 -15.25 4.08 -2.80
N VAL A 266 -15.32 3.71 -4.09
CA VAL A 266 -16.55 3.16 -4.70
C VAL A 266 -16.76 1.69 -4.34
N LYS A 267 -15.67 0.91 -4.25
CA LYS A 267 -15.73 -0.55 -4.10
C LYS A 267 -15.19 -1.07 -2.77
N GLY A 268 -14.75 -0.20 -1.87
CA GLY A 268 -14.07 -0.59 -0.64
C GLY A 268 -14.89 -1.56 0.21
N LYS A 269 -16.16 -1.22 0.46
CA LYS A 269 -17.10 -2.02 1.27
C LYS A 269 -17.33 -3.43 0.72
N ASP A 270 -17.22 -3.63 -0.58
CA ASP A 270 -17.46 -4.93 -1.22
C ASP A 270 -16.20 -5.80 -1.21
N LEU A 271 -15.02 -5.18 -1.24
CA LEU A 271 -13.74 -5.85 -1.50
C LEU A 271 -12.95 -6.15 -0.22
N TYR A 272 -12.94 -5.23 0.75
CA TYR A 272 -12.05 -5.29 1.91
C TYR A 272 -12.82 -5.58 3.20
N TYR A 273 -12.13 -6.23 4.14
CA TYR A 273 -12.67 -6.47 5.46
C TYR A 273 -12.68 -5.17 6.28
N CYS A 274 -11.53 -4.50 6.39
CA CYS A 274 -11.41 -3.13 6.86
C CYS A 274 -11.56 -2.16 5.68
N TYR A 275 -12.49 -1.21 5.77
CA TYR A 275 -12.75 -0.21 4.72
C TYR A 275 -12.94 1.16 5.32
N PHE A 276 -12.71 2.20 4.51
CA PHE A 276 -12.91 3.59 4.91
C PHE A 276 -14.35 4.04 4.69
N ASN A 277 -14.84 4.88 5.61
CA ASN A 277 -15.94 5.79 5.36
C ASN A 277 -15.40 7.12 4.80
N GLU A 278 -16.30 8.02 4.39
CA GLU A 278 -15.93 9.31 3.79
C GLU A 278 -15.06 10.17 4.72
N GLU A 279 -15.38 10.23 6.01
CA GLU A 279 -14.62 10.97 7.02
C GLU A 279 -13.18 10.45 7.15
N GLN A 280 -12.97 9.14 7.04
CA GLN A 280 -11.64 8.53 7.07
C GLN A 280 -10.83 8.86 5.81
N HIS A 281 -11.47 8.98 4.64
CA HIS A 281 -10.82 9.50 3.43
C HIS A 281 -10.38 10.95 3.61
N VAL A 282 -11.24 11.80 4.16
CA VAL A 282 -10.92 13.21 4.46
C VAL A 282 -9.80 13.31 5.50
N LYS A 283 -9.81 12.48 6.55
CA LYS A 283 -8.76 12.43 7.56
C LYS A 283 -7.39 12.09 6.95
N LEU A 284 -7.34 11.09 6.06
CA LEU A 284 -6.11 10.74 5.36
C LEU A 284 -5.61 11.90 4.48
N ASN A 285 -6.48 12.52 3.69
CA ASN A 285 -6.11 13.70 2.90
C ASN A 285 -5.57 14.84 3.79
N THR A 286 -6.28 15.17 4.88
CA THR A 286 -5.89 16.24 5.80
C THR A 286 -4.49 16.00 6.39
N LEU A 287 -4.19 14.75 6.76
CA LEU A 287 -2.86 14.36 7.21
C LEU A 287 -1.81 14.59 6.12
N LEU A 288 -2.03 14.06 4.91
CA LEU A 288 -1.06 14.18 3.81
C LEU A 288 -0.82 15.64 3.41
N ASP A 289 -1.87 16.45 3.38
CA ASP A 289 -1.77 17.89 3.13
C ASP A 289 -0.95 18.59 4.21
N SER A 290 -1.17 18.26 5.48
CA SER A 290 -0.41 18.82 6.61
C SER A 290 1.07 18.44 6.54
N LEU A 291 1.37 17.17 6.26
CA LEU A 291 2.74 16.69 6.13
C LEU A 291 3.45 17.38 4.95
N TYR A 292 2.83 17.37 3.77
CA TYR A 292 3.36 18.00 2.57
C TYR A 292 3.62 19.51 2.74
N LYS A 293 2.72 20.23 3.42
CA LYS A 293 2.87 21.67 3.71
C LYS A 293 3.99 21.95 4.71
N GLY A 294 4.06 21.19 5.80
CA GLY A 294 4.85 21.53 6.97
C GLY A 294 6.35 21.49 6.73
N CYS A 295 6.89 20.37 6.24
CA CYS A 295 8.33 20.24 6.00
C CYS A 295 8.60 19.06 5.06
N PRO A 296 9.56 19.17 4.13
CA PRO A 296 9.95 18.06 3.27
C PRO A 296 10.45 16.84 4.03
N GLY A 297 9.74 15.72 3.85
CA GLY A 297 10.02 14.44 4.50
C GLY A 297 10.16 13.30 3.50
N ALA A 298 9.46 12.20 3.78
CA ALA A 298 9.42 11.02 2.93
C ALA A 298 8.72 11.29 1.58
N ASP A 299 9.14 10.54 0.56
CA ASP A 299 8.44 10.46 -0.72
C ASP A 299 7.08 9.75 -0.52
N ILE A 300 6.00 10.27 -1.12
CA ILE A 300 4.65 9.72 -0.94
C ILE A 300 4.08 9.33 -2.30
N LEU A 301 3.68 8.06 -2.39
CA LEU A 301 2.99 7.49 -3.54
C LEU A 301 1.60 7.01 -3.10
N LEU A 302 0.56 7.71 -3.53
CA LEU A 302 -0.83 7.42 -3.23
C LEU A 302 -1.54 6.81 -4.45
N THR A 303 -2.36 5.78 -4.23
CA THR A 303 -3.20 5.21 -5.30
C THR A 303 -4.66 5.14 -4.89
N TYR A 304 -5.58 5.42 -5.82
CA TYR A 304 -7.02 5.35 -5.60
C TYR A 304 -7.77 4.84 -6.83
N ASP A 305 -9.02 4.41 -6.67
CA ASP A 305 -9.95 4.34 -7.80
C ASP A 305 -10.25 5.75 -8.31
N ASN A 306 -10.37 5.92 -9.65
CA ASN A 306 -10.72 7.21 -10.23
C ASN A 306 -12.17 7.58 -9.92
N ALA A 307 -12.39 8.20 -8.76
CA ALA A 307 -13.66 8.70 -8.29
C ALA A 307 -13.60 10.23 -8.17
N LYS A 308 -14.64 10.91 -8.66
CA LYS A 308 -14.72 12.38 -8.62
C LYS A 308 -14.52 12.95 -7.21
N PHE A 309 -15.08 12.30 -6.20
CA PHE A 309 -14.87 12.70 -4.80
C PHE A 309 -13.39 12.71 -4.41
N ILE A 310 -12.62 11.70 -4.81
CA ILE A 310 -11.19 11.62 -4.52
C ILE A 310 -10.40 12.66 -5.32
N GLU A 311 -10.71 12.84 -6.60
CA GLU A 311 -10.07 13.87 -7.42
C GLU A 311 -10.31 15.28 -6.87
N ASP A 312 -11.54 15.58 -6.42
CA ASP A 312 -11.88 16.89 -5.83
C ASP A 312 -11.30 17.06 -4.41
N LEU A 313 -11.00 15.97 -3.69
CA LEU A 313 -10.44 15.99 -2.34
C LEU A 313 -8.95 16.33 -2.31
N TYR A 314 -8.17 15.83 -3.28
CA TYR A 314 -6.70 15.96 -3.30
C TYR A 314 -6.24 17.10 -4.20
N LEU A 315 -5.96 18.27 -3.61
CA LEU A 315 -5.61 19.49 -4.36
C LEU A 315 -4.12 19.69 -4.65
N TYR A 316 -3.25 19.23 -3.75
CA TYR A 316 -1.80 19.47 -3.84
C TYR A 316 -0.97 18.46 -4.66
N PRO A 317 -1.31 17.15 -4.74
CA PRO A 317 -0.43 16.21 -5.41
C PRO A 317 -0.35 16.44 -6.91
N GLU A 318 0.71 15.91 -7.52
CA GLU A 318 0.67 15.61 -8.95
C GLU A 318 -0.32 14.45 -9.18
N ILE A 319 -1.24 14.60 -10.15
CA ILE A 319 -2.26 13.59 -10.44
C ILE A 319 -1.95 12.91 -11.77
N GLU A 320 -1.82 11.59 -11.75
CA GLU A 320 -1.73 10.76 -12.94
C GLU A 320 -2.93 9.80 -13.03
N LYS A 321 -3.62 9.80 -14.17
CA LYS A 321 -4.72 8.86 -14.45
C LYS A 321 -4.22 7.70 -15.29
N ILE A 322 -4.52 6.48 -14.84
CA ILE A 322 -3.98 5.25 -15.45
C ILE A 322 -5.07 4.24 -15.73
N ASN A 323 -4.97 3.54 -16.86
CA ASN A 323 -5.93 2.49 -17.23
C ASN A 323 -5.53 1.13 -16.65
N ARG A 324 -6.47 0.44 -15.99
CA ARG A 324 -6.25 -0.90 -15.44
C ARG A 324 -7.16 -1.95 -16.07
N VAL A 325 -6.53 -2.91 -16.75
CA VAL A 325 -7.19 -4.14 -17.21
C VAL A 325 -7.27 -5.12 -16.03
N TYR A 326 -8.44 -5.20 -15.41
CA TYR A 326 -8.75 -6.24 -14.43
C TYR A 326 -8.91 -7.58 -15.16
N THR A 327 -8.07 -8.57 -14.81
CA THR A 327 -8.32 -9.97 -15.22
C THR A 327 -9.23 -10.58 -14.16
N ILE A 328 -10.41 -11.02 -14.61
CA ILE A 328 -11.42 -11.74 -13.83
C ILE A 328 -10.85 -13.10 -13.34
#